data_AF-A0A540WIC1-F1
#
_entry.id   AF-A0A540WIC1-F1
#
_cell.length_a   1.000
_cell.length_b   1.000
_cell.length_c   1.000
_cell.angle_alpha   90.00
_cell.angle_beta   90.00
_cell.angle_gamma   90.00
#
_symmetry.space_group_name_H-M   'P 1'
#
loop_
_entity.id
_entity.type
_entity.pdbx_description
1 polymer ?
#
loop_
_entity_poly.entity_id
_entity_poly.type
_entity_poly.pdbx_seq_one_letter_code
_entity_poly.pdbx_strand_id
1 'polypeptide(L)' 'MASAADVASQLGFTRARVTHLLDLRLLAPDIQEEVLFLEAVEGAEPLSERVLRAVAHGGAWEMQRERWREVKASF' A
#
# COMPACT_ATOMS: atom_id res chain seq x y z
N MET A 1 -14.57 15.11 6.86
CA MET A 1 -13.52 14.53 5.99
C MET A 1 -14.08 14.49 4.57
N ALA A 2 -13.29 14.85 3.56
CA ALA A 2 -13.71 14.73 2.16
C ALA A 2 -13.81 13.26 1.76
N SER A 3 -14.79 12.90 0.95
CA SER A 3 -14.93 11.52 0.46
C SER A 3 -13.86 11.20 -0.59
N ALA A 4 -13.61 9.91 -0.86
CA ALA A 4 -12.71 9.51 -1.95
C ALA A 4 -13.14 10.08 -3.31
N ALA A 5 -14.44 10.32 -3.49
CA ALA A 5 -14.99 10.97 -4.67
C ALA A 5 -14.57 12.45 -4.81
N ASP A 6 -14.59 13.17 -3.69
CA ASP A 6 -14.22 14.58 -3.65
C ASP A 6 -12.73 14.74 -3.94
N VAL A 7 -11.89 13.89 -3.32
CA VAL A 7 -10.44 13.84 -3.55
C VAL A 7 -10.12 13.49 -5.01
N ALA A 8 -10.82 12.50 -5.58
CA ALA A 8 -10.63 12.08 -6.96
C ALA A 8 -10.91 13.24 -7.94
N SER A 9 -12.03 13.93 -7.75
CA SER A 9 -12.41 15.08 -8.59
C SER A 9 -11.42 16.24 -8.48
N GLN A 10 -10.92 16.54 -7.28
CA GLN A 10 -9.99 17.65 -7.05
C GLN A 10 -8.60 17.39 -7.65
N LEU A 11 -8.14 16.14 -7.64
CA LEU A 11 -6.80 15.75 -8.07
C LEU A 11 -6.74 15.19 -9.50
N GLY A 12 -7.88 15.11 -10.20
CA GLY A 12 -7.93 14.54 -11.55
C GLY A 12 -7.70 13.02 -11.60
N PHE A 13 -7.92 12.32 -10.49
CA PHE A 13 -7.82 10.87 -10.42
C PHE A 13 -9.18 10.19 -10.60
N THR A 14 -9.15 8.90 -10.96
CA THR A 14 -10.36 8.07 -10.86
C THR A 14 -10.66 7.77 -9.39
N ARG A 15 -11.95 7.60 -9.05
CA ARG A 15 -12.37 7.18 -7.71
C ARG A 15 -11.69 5.87 -7.28
N ALA A 16 -11.56 4.93 -8.22
CA ALA A 16 -10.88 3.65 -7.99
C ALA A 16 -9.41 3.85 -7.61
N ARG A 17 -8.68 4.76 -8.29
CA ARG A 17 -7.28 5.04 -7.96
C ARG A 17 -7.13 5.63 -6.57
N VAL A 18 -7.99 6.57 -6.19
CA VAL A 18 -7.98 7.14 -4.82
C VAL A 18 -8.29 6.06 -3.79
N THR A 19 -9.27 5.20 -4.05
CA THR A 19 -9.62 4.08 -3.16
C THR A 19 -8.42 3.15 -2.95
N HIS A 20 -7.75 2.73 -4.02
CA HIS A 20 -6.56 1.88 -3.93
C HIS A 20 -5.45 2.48 -3.07
N LEU A 21 -5.20 3.79 -3.21
CA LEU A 21 -4.21 4.48 -2.38
C LEU A 21 -4.63 4.55 -0.90
N LEU A 22 -5.92 4.80 -0.64
CA LEU A 22 -6.46 4.85 0.72
C LEU A 22 -6.48 3.48 1.39
N ASP A 23 -6.64 2.39 0.64
CA ASP A 23 -6.58 1.02 1.16
C ASP A 23 -5.22 0.71 1.81
N LEU A 24 -4.13 1.39 1.43
CA LEU A 24 -2.83 1.21 2.06
C LEU A 24 -2.84 1.60 3.56
N ARG A 25 -3.81 2.41 4.00
CA ARG A 25 -4.03 2.71 5.42
C ARG A 25 -4.50 1.49 6.22
N LEU A 26 -4.95 0.42 5.57
CA LEU A 26 -5.38 -0.84 6.20
C LEU A 26 -4.23 -1.80 6.51
N LEU A 27 -3.02 -1.51 6.03
CA LEU A 27 -1.82 -2.27 6.37
C LEU A 27 -1.58 -2.30 7.88
N ALA A 28 -1.02 -3.41 8.38
CA ALA A 28 -0.52 -3.48 9.75
C ALA A 28 0.46 -2.31 10.03
N PRO A 29 0.40 -1.67 11.21
CA PRO A 29 1.18 -0.47 11.48
C PRO A 29 2.69 -0.63 11.27
N ASP A 30 3.24 -1.78 11.66
CA ASP A 30 4.65 -2.13 11.45
C ASP A 30 5.03 -2.21 9.97
N ILE A 31 4.14 -2.73 9.11
CA ILE A 31 4.36 -2.78 7.66
C ILE A 31 4.33 -1.37 7.06
N GLN A 32 3.44 -0.50 7.54
CA GLN A 32 3.39 0.90 7.07
C GLN A 32 4.70 1.63 7.36
N GLU A 33 5.29 1.41 8.54
CA GLU A 33 6.56 2.01 8.93
C GLU A 33 7.70 1.51 8.03
N GLU A 34 7.81 0.19 7.82
CA GLU A 34 8.81 -0.38 6.91
C GLU A 34 8.69 0.21 5.49
N VAL A 35 7.46 0.36 4.98
CA VAL A 35 7.22 0.95 3.65
C VAL A 35 7.62 2.42 3.57
N LEU A 36 7.40 3.20 4.63
CA LEU A 36 7.79 4.60 4.67
C LEU A 36 9.31 4.80 4.66
N PHE A 37 10.07 3.81 5.14
CA PHE A 37 11.53 3.83 5.18
C PHE A 37 12.19 2.91 4.14
N LEU A 38 11.42 2.36 3.19
CA LEU A 38 11.98 1.57 2.09
C LEU A 38 12.79 2.48 1.16
N GLU A 39 14.08 2.17 1.03
CA GLU A 39 14.97 2.84 0.08
C GLU A 39 14.92 2.15 -1.27
N ALA A 40 14.87 2.94 -2.35
CA ALA A 40 15.06 2.44 -3.70
C ALA A 40 16.56 2.20 -3.94
N VAL A 41 16.94 0.97 -4.27
CA VAL A 41 18.32 0.63 -4.63
C VAL A 41 18.50 0.89 -6.13
N GLU A 42 19.51 1.66 -6.50
CA GLU A 42 19.82 2.01 -7.90
C GLU A 42 18.64 2.64 -8.68
N GLY A 43 17.73 3.32 -7.97
CA GLY A 43 16.54 3.94 -8.57
C GLY A 43 15.44 2.96 -8.98
N ALA A 44 15.63 1.66 -8.72
CA ALA A 44 14.57 0.68 -8.86
C ALA A 44 13.67 0.74 -7.63
N GLU A 45 12.40 1.11 -7.81
CA GLU A 45 11.40 0.93 -6.76
C GLU A 45 11.22 -0.58 -6.53
N PRO A 46 11.59 -1.11 -5.35
CA PRO A 46 11.54 -2.55 -5.08
C PRO A 46 10.09 -3.06 -5.01
N LEU A 47 9.12 -2.14 -4.95
CA LEU A 47 7.75 -2.46 -4.59
C LEU A 47 6.73 -1.57 -5.28
N SER A 48 5.79 -2.19 -6.00
CA SER A 48 4.65 -1.45 -6.58
C SER A 48 3.49 -1.32 -5.59
N GLU A 49 2.72 -0.25 -5.73
CA GLU A 49 1.47 -0.04 -4.99
C GLU A 49 0.51 -1.24 -5.08
N ARG A 50 0.47 -1.93 -6.24
CA ARG A 50 -0.39 -3.10 -6.43
C ARG A 50 -0.01 -4.27 -5.51
N VAL A 51 1.28 -4.47 -5.25
CA VAL A 51 1.77 -5.50 -4.32
C VAL A 51 1.35 -5.14 -2.90
N LEU A 52 1.59 -3.89 -2.49
CA LEU A 52 1.16 -3.39 -1.16
C LEU A 52 -0.35 -3.52 -0.94
N ARG A 53 -1.15 -3.18 -1.95
CA ARG A 53 -2.61 -3.32 -1.86
C ARG A 53 -3.04 -4.79 -1.68
N ALA A 54 -2.35 -5.74 -2.29
CA ALA A 54 -2.64 -7.17 -2.08
C ALA A 54 -2.33 -7.63 -0.64
N VAL A 55 -1.31 -7.05 -0.01
CA VAL A 55 -0.99 -7.28 1.41
C VAL A 55 -2.06 -6.64 2.30
N ALA A 56 -2.46 -5.40 2.02
CA ALA A 56 -3.49 -4.68 2.78
C ALA A 56 -4.84 -5.43 2.80
N HIS A 57 -5.22 -6.06 1.69
CA HIS A 57 -6.42 -6.89 1.57
C HIS A 57 -6.22 -8.33 2.08
N GLY A 58 -5.18 -8.58 2.87
CA GLY A 58 -4.86 -9.90 3.40
C GLY A 58 -5.65 -10.36 4.62
N GLY A 59 -6.57 -9.54 5.11
CA GLY A 59 -7.37 -9.85 6.28
C GLY A 59 -6.69 -9.37 7.56
N ALA A 60 -6.64 -10.23 8.58
CA ALA A 60 -6.04 -9.91 9.88
C ALA A 60 -4.55 -9.57 9.74
N TRP A 61 -4.04 -8.71 10.62
CA TRP A 61 -2.65 -8.24 10.54
C TRP A 61 -1.61 -9.35 10.59
N GLU A 62 -1.89 -10.46 11.27
CA GLU A 62 -1.04 -11.64 11.31
C GLU A 62 -0.83 -12.21 9.90
N MET A 63 -1.92 -12.35 9.13
CA MET A 63 -1.88 -12.83 7.73
C MET A 63 -1.19 -11.80 6.83
N GLN A 64 -1.37 -10.51 7.09
CA GLN A 64 -0.65 -9.46 6.36
C GLN A 64 0.86 -9.56 6.60
N ARG A 65 1.30 -9.78 7.84
CA ARG A 65 2.71 -9.93 8.19
C ARG A 65 3.33 -11.16 7.57
N GLU A 66 2.59 -12.27 7.50
CA GLU A 66 3.04 -13.49 6.78
C GLU A 66 3.31 -13.19 5.31
N ARG A 67 2.32 -12.61 4.60
CA ARG A 67 2.48 -12.20 3.20
C ARG A 67 3.58 -11.17 3.01
N TRP A 68 3.74 -10.24 3.95
CA TRP A 68 4.79 -9.23 3.89
C TRP A 68 6.18 -9.84 3.96
N ARG A 69 6.39 -10.90 4.76
CA ARG A 69 7.66 -11.64 4.75
C ARG A 69 7.93 -12.31 3.41
N GLU A 70 6.92 -12.88 2.77
CA GLU A 70 7.04 -13.48 1.43
C GLU A 70 7.41 -12.43 0.38
N VAL A 71 6.74 -11.28 0.41
CA VAL A 71 7.04 -10.14 -0.46
C VAL A 71 8.48 -9.69 -0.28
N LYS A 72 8.93 -9.47 0.97
CA LYS A 72 10.31 -9.08 1.27
C LYS A 72 11.35 -10.13 0.86
N ALA A 73 10.98 -11.39 0.75
CA ALA A 73 11.88 -12.45 0.29
C ALA A 73 11.99 -12.52 -1.25
N SER A 74 11.14 -11.78 -1.98
CA SER A 74 11.07 -11.82 -3.44
C SER A 74 11.91 -10.75 -4.14
N PHE A 75 12.54 -9.86 -3.37
CA PHE A 75 13.50 -8.85 -3.83
C PHE A 75 14.70 -8.82 -2.88
#